data_AF-A0A7Y9XBF2-F1
#
_entry.id   AF-A0A7Y9XBF2-F1
#
_cell.length_a   1.000
_cell.length_b   1.000
_cell.length_c   1.000
_cell.angle_alpha   90.00
_cell.angle_beta   90.00
_cell.angle_gamma   90.00
#
_symmetry.space_group_name_H-M   'P 1'
#
loop_
_entity.id
_entity.type
_entity.pdbx_description
1 polymer ?
#
loop_
_entity_poly.entity_id
_entity_poly.type
_entity_poly.pdbx_seq_one_letter_code
_entity_poly.pdbx_strand_id
1 'polypeptide(L)' 'MLLNSGGELLFCAHHMRKHDDSLRKIASDIQDETDKLHESKTDER' A
#
# COMPACT_ATOMS: atom_id res chain seq x y z
N MET A 1 -5.95 5.17 0.42
CA MET A 1 -4.82 6.12 0.35
C MET A 1 -5.23 7.25 -0.59
N LEU A 2 -5.70 8.40 -0.07
CA LEU A 2 -6.28 9.48 -0.88
C LEU A 2 -5.18 10.41 -1.45
N LEU A 3 -5.16 10.56 -2.77
CA LEU A 3 -4.34 11.50 -3.51
C LEU A 3 -4.97 12.89 -3.46
N ASN A 4 -4.17 13.95 -3.56
CA ASN A 4 -4.62 15.35 -3.52
C ASN A 4 -5.67 15.73 -4.60
N SER A 5 -5.90 14.84 -5.58
CA SER A 5 -6.95 14.94 -6.61
C SER A 5 -8.22 14.12 -6.29
N GLY A 6 -8.32 13.55 -5.08
CA GLY A 6 -9.46 12.73 -4.62
C GLY A 6 -9.45 11.25 -5.05
N GLY A 7 -8.38 10.75 -5.68
CA GLY A 7 -8.27 9.36 -6.13
C GLY A 7 -7.38 8.50 -5.23
N GLU A 8 -7.54 7.18 -5.23
CA GLU A 8 -6.63 6.29 -4.48
C GLU A 8 -5.66 5.56 -5.41
N LEU A 9 -4.39 5.46 -5.01
CA LEU A 9 -3.38 4.66 -5.71
C LEU A 9 -3.12 3.38 -4.90
N LEU A 10 -3.56 2.24 -5.44
CA LEU A 10 -3.31 0.92 -4.87
C LEU A 10 -2.08 0.29 -5.53
N PHE A 11 -1.13 -0.16 -4.72
CA PHE A 11 0.04 -0.91 -5.17
C PHE A 11 0.09 -2.25 -4.44
N CYS A 12 0.62 -3.29 -5.09
CA CYS A 12 1.03 -4.48 -4.34
C CYS A 12 2.31 -4.18 -3.55
N ALA A 13 2.52 -4.90 -2.44
CA ALA A 13 3.68 -4.71 -1.55
C ALA A 13 5.03 -4.76 -2.30
N HIS A 14 5.13 -5.53 -3.37
CA HIS A 14 6.31 -5.57 -4.25
C HIS A 14 6.55 -4.22 -4.96
N HIS A 15 5.51 -3.65 -5.56
CA HIS A 15 5.65 -2.41 -6.34
C HIS A 15 5.83 -1.17 -5.46
N MET A 16 5.31 -1.18 -4.22
CA MET A 16 5.61 -0.14 -3.24
C MET A 16 7.14 -0.07 -3.00
N ARG A 17 7.78 -1.19 -2.62
CA ARG A 17 9.22 -1.20 -2.27
C ARG A 17 10.14 -0.67 -3.37
N LYS A 18 9.77 -0.87 -4.64
CA LYS A 18 10.54 -0.37 -5.78
C LYS A 18 10.42 1.15 -5.98
N HIS A 19 9.33 1.75 -5.50
CA HIS A 19 8.97 3.14 -5.74
C HIS A 19 8.79 3.96 -4.45
N ASP A 20 9.12 3.41 -3.28
CA ASP A 20 8.91 3.99 -1.94
C ASP A 20 9.43 5.43 -1.84
N ASP A 21 10.68 5.66 -2.27
CA ASP A 21 11.30 6.98 -2.27
C ASP A 21 10.54 8.03 -3.08
N SER A 22 9.91 7.62 -4.18
CA SER A 22 9.14 8.53 -5.03
C SER A 22 7.72 8.73 -4.49
N LEU A 23 7.11 7.67 -3.97
CA LEU A 23 5.75 7.71 -3.42
C LEU A 23 5.69 8.56 -2.15
N ARG A 24 6.68 8.44 -1.26
CA ARG A 24 6.79 9.27 -0.03
C ARG A 24 6.87 10.76 -0.30
N LYS A 25 7.36 11.17 -1.48
CA LYS A 25 7.49 12.59 -1.84
C LYS A 25 6.19 13.21 -2.32
N ILE A 26 5.25 12.41 -2.83
CA ILE A 26 4.01 12.88 -3.46
C ILE A 26 2.74 12.46 -2.72
N ALA A 27 2.81 11.41 -1.89
CA ALA A 27 1.69 10.93 -1.12
C ALA A 27 1.40 11.88 0.05
N SER A 28 0.14 12.25 0.25
CA SER A 28 -0.28 12.96 1.45
C SER A 28 -0.31 12.04 2.68
N ASP A 29 -0.54 10.74 2.46
CA ASP A 29 -0.66 9.71 3.48
C ASP A 29 -0.36 8.35 2.83
N ILE A 30 0.27 7.43 3.57
CA ILE A 30 0.60 6.07 3.10
C ILE A 30 -0.02 5.05 4.03
N GLN A 31 -0.97 4.29 3.50
CA GLN A 31 -1.58 3.13 4.13
C GLN A 31 -0.83 1.86 3.70
N ASP A 32 0.00 1.30 4.59
CA ASP A 32 0.66 0.02 4.36
C ASP A 32 -0.17 -1.11 4.95
N GLU A 33 -0.71 -1.95 4.08
CA GLU A 33 -1.48 -3.14 4.47
C GLU A 33 -0.73 -4.44 4.16
N THR A 34 0.60 -4.37 3.94
CA THR A 34 1.43 -5.55 3.64
C THR A 34 1.29 -6.63 4.72
N ASP A 35 1.10 -6.24 5.97
CA ASP A 35 0.94 -7.15 7.10
C ASP A 35 -0.27 -8.08 6.95
N LYS A 36 -1.36 -7.60 6.33
CA LYS A 36 -2.57 -8.41 6.06
C LYS A 36 -2.31 -9.57 5.09
N LEU A 37 -1.29 -9.47 4.24
CA LEU A 37 -0.91 -10.57 3.33
C LEU A 37 -0.43 -11.80 4.12
N HIS A 38 0.12 -11.59 5.31
CA HIS A 38 0.64 -12.66 6.17
C HIS A 38 -0.42 -13.22 7.13
N GLU A 39 -1.53 -12.50 7.34
CA GLU A 39 -2.64 -12.93 8.20
C GLU A 39 -3.48 -14.08 7.58
N SER A 40 -3.34 -14.34 6.28
CA SER A 40 -4.06 -15.39 5.52
C SER A 40 -3.49 -16.82 5.66
N LYS A 41 -2.90 -17.16 6.81
CA LYS A 41 -2.55 -18.57 7.14
C LYS A 41 -3.37 -19.18 8.28
N THR A 42 -4.49 -18.58 8.67
CA THR A 42 -5.30 -19.09 9.80
C THR A 42 -6.79 -19.33 9.49
N ASP A 43 -7.30 -19.06 8.29
CA ASP A 43 -8.70 -19.40 7.91
C ASP A 43 -8.73 -19.55 6.37
N GLU A 44 -9.21 -20.61 5.70
CA GLU A 44 -10.39 -21.45 5.95
C GLU A 44 -10.17 -22.91 5.50
N ARG A 45 -10.74 -23.80 6.32
CA ARG A 45 -11.25 -25.13 5.98
C ARG A 45 -12.72 -25.00 5.62
#